data_AF-A0A3N6HSK6-F1
#
_entry.id   AF-A0A3N6HSK6-F1
#
_cell.length_a   1.000
_cell.length_b   1.000
_cell.length_c   1.000
_cell.angle_alpha   90.00
_cell.angle_beta   90.00
_cell.angle_gamma   90.00
#
_symmetry.space_group_name_H-M   'P 1'
#
loop_
_entity.id
_entity.type
_entity.pdbx_description
1 polymer ?
#
loop_
_entity_poly.entity_id
_entity_poly.type
_entity_poly.pdbx_seq_one_letter_code
_entity_poly.pdbx_strand_id
1 'polypeptide(L)'
;MNTCTAVALLPPPRHVIALSVPGHRPEAGHVLCELGENHDADHAAMLWDEGGRPGSAVWARWSEERAELASLPWCPARDAREEACGLFAGHPPGHSWEITDPIDEAITRGLGLV
;
A
#
# COMPACT_ATOMS: atom_id res chain seq x y z
N MET A 1 -1.92 9.56 13.02
CA MET A 1 -1.33 10.44 11.99
C MET A 1 -2.09 10.23 10.70
N ASN A 2 -2.07 11.17 9.76
CA ASN A 2 -2.76 10.93 8.49
C ASN A 2 -1.94 10.02 7.56
N THR A 3 -2.60 9.36 6.62
CA THR A 3 -1.96 8.66 5.50
C THR A 3 -1.16 9.64 4.63
N CYS A 4 0.00 9.19 4.17
CA CYS A 4 0.81 9.88 3.17
C CYS A 4 0.05 10.00 1.84
N THR A 5 0.09 11.18 1.21
CA THR A 5 -0.68 11.46 -0.02
C THR A 5 0.11 11.19 -1.31
N ALA A 6 1.31 10.61 -1.22
CA ALA A 6 2.13 10.32 -2.38
C ALA A 6 1.50 9.22 -3.24
N VAL A 7 1.52 9.42 -4.56
CA VAL A 7 0.93 8.51 -5.55
C VAL A 7 2.00 8.07 -6.55
N ALA A 8 1.95 6.81 -6.97
CA ALA A 8 2.71 6.31 -8.10
C ALA A 8 1.81 5.73 -9.18
N LEU A 9 2.26 5.84 -10.43
CA LEU A 9 1.69 5.13 -11.58
C LEU A 9 2.43 3.82 -11.80
N LEU A 10 1.70 2.71 -11.79
CA LEU A 10 2.21 1.40 -12.14
C LEU A 10 1.82 1.09 -13.59
N PRO A 11 2.74 1.27 -14.57
CA PRO A 11 2.45 0.93 -15.94
C PRO A 11 2.22 -0.59 -16.07
N PRO A 12 1.30 -1.03 -16.94
CA PRO A 12 1.10 -2.45 -17.16
C PRO A 12 2.40 -3.09 -17.69
N PRO A 13 2.75 -4.31 -17.24
CA PRO A 13 3.95 -4.97 -17.72
C PRO A 13 3.91 -5.15 -19.25
N ARG A 14 5.07 -5.00 -19.90
CA ARG A 14 5.18 -5.07 -21.38
C ARG A 14 4.58 -6.34 -21.97
N HIS A 15 4.72 -7.47 -21.27
CA HIS A 15 4.15 -8.74 -21.73
C HIS A 15 2.61 -8.75 -21.66
N VAL A 16 2.00 -8.08 -20.67
CA VAL A 16 0.54 -7.91 -20.60
C VAL A 16 0.06 -7.01 -21.73
N ILE A 17 0.80 -5.94 -22.04
CA ILE A 17 0.50 -5.07 -23.19
C ILE A 17 0.56 -5.87 -24.51
N ALA A 18 1.59 -6.71 -24.69
CA ALA A 18 1.77 -7.52 -25.89
C ALA A 18 0.64 -8.55 -26.10
N LEU A 19 -0.01 -8.99 -25.02
CA LEU A 19 -1.14 -9.93 -25.05
C LEU A 19 -2.51 -9.25 -25.13
N SER A 20 -2.56 -7.92 -25.17
CA SER A 20 -3.82 -7.18 -25.18
C SER A 20 -4.61 -7.35 -26.49
N VAL A 21 -5.93 -7.44 -26.38
CA VAL A 21 -6.84 -7.43 -27.53
C VAL A 21 -6.82 -6.03 -28.17
N PRO A 22 -6.84 -5.89 -29.51
CA PRO A 22 -6.94 -4.59 -30.16
C PRO A 22 -8.11 -3.78 -29.62
N GLY A 23 -7.86 -2.53 -29.22
CA GLY A 23 -8.86 -1.65 -28.59
C GLY A 23 -9.06 -1.84 -27.09
N HIS A 24 -8.42 -2.84 -26.46
CA HIS A 24 -8.51 -3.14 -25.03
C HIS A 24 -7.13 -3.23 -24.38
N ARG A 25 -6.36 -2.15 -24.48
CA ARG A 25 -5.07 -2.07 -23.80
C ARG A 25 -5.28 -1.79 -22.31
N PRO A 26 -4.53 -2.46 -21.43
CA PRO A 26 -4.54 -2.13 -20.02
C PRO A 26 -3.99 -0.71 -19.82
N GLU A 27 -4.60 0.02 -18.90
CA GLU A 27 -4.14 1.35 -18.48
C GLU A 27 -3.20 1.23 -17.27
N ALA A 28 -2.48 2.31 -16.95
CA ALA A 28 -1.66 2.34 -15.75
C ALA A 28 -2.53 2.35 -14.49
N GLY A 29 -2.19 1.50 -13.53
CA GLY A 29 -2.79 1.55 -12.19
C GLY A 29 -2.22 2.71 -11.39
N HIS A 30 -3.00 3.26 -10.46
CA HIS A 30 -2.51 4.23 -9.48
C HIS A 30 -2.44 3.53 -8.13
N VAL A 31 -1.36 3.76 -7.38
CA VAL A 31 -1.23 3.31 -5.99
C VAL A 31 -0.94 4.49 -5.09
N LEU A 32 -1.57 4.50 -3.92
CA LEU A 32 -1.39 5.51 -2.87
C LEU A 32 -0.45 4.95 -1.80
N CYS A 33 0.42 5.78 -1.26
CA CYS A 33 1.27 5.38 -0.14
C CYS A 33 0.41 5.02 1.08
N GLU A 34 0.62 3.83 1.64
CA GLU A 34 -0.10 3.32 2.83
C GLU A 34 0.61 3.68 4.15
N LEU A 35 1.77 4.33 4.07
CA LEU A 35 2.52 4.77 5.23
C LEU A 35 1.93 6.07 5.79
N GLY A 36 2.16 6.30 7.08
CA GLY A 36 1.78 7.56 7.70
C GLY A 36 2.64 8.73 7.22
N GLU A 37 2.08 9.94 7.25
CA GLU A 37 2.73 11.18 6.81
C GLU A 37 4.05 11.48 7.55
N ASN A 38 4.88 12.37 6.97
CA ASN A 38 6.17 12.80 7.51
C ASN A 38 7.22 11.67 7.66
N HIS A 39 7.34 10.83 6.63
CA HIS A 39 8.39 9.82 6.52
C HIS A 39 9.42 10.17 5.44
N ASP A 40 10.70 9.87 5.70
CA ASP A 40 11.81 10.08 4.74
C ASP A 40 12.19 8.81 3.96
N ALA A 41 11.59 7.67 4.30
CA ALA A 41 11.81 6.42 3.56
C ALA A 41 11.00 6.39 2.26
N ASP A 42 11.27 5.39 1.41
CA ASP A 42 10.44 5.15 0.23
C ASP A 42 8.96 4.99 0.60
N HIS A 43 8.11 5.56 -0.23
CA HIS A 43 6.69 5.28 -0.22
C HIS A 43 6.43 3.81 -0.52
N ALA A 44 5.33 3.29 0.00
CA ALA A 44 4.99 1.89 -0.15
C ALA A 44 3.47 1.67 -0.24
N ALA A 45 3.07 0.71 -1.05
CA ALA A 45 1.68 0.24 -1.17
C ALA A 45 1.65 -1.27 -1.36
N MET A 46 0.77 -1.97 -0.65
CA MET A 46 0.61 -3.42 -0.75
C MET A 46 -0.17 -3.76 -2.01
N LEU A 47 0.37 -4.66 -2.83
CA LEU A 47 -0.28 -5.07 -4.08
C LEU A 47 -1.02 -6.41 -3.92
N TRP A 48 -0.37 -7.40 -3.32
CA TRP A 48 -1.00 -8.69 -3.01
C TRP A 48 -0.27 -9.42 -1.88
N ASP A 49 -1.04 -10.24 -1.16
CA ASP A 49 -0.56 -11.16 -0.14
C ASP A 49 0.16 -12.38 -0.76
N GLU A 50 1.24 -12.82 -0.12
CA GLU A 50 2.01 -14.02 -0.45
C GLU A 50 2.05 -15.00 0.73
N GLY A 51 0.92 -15.65 1.01
CA GLY A 51 0.85 -16.79 1.93
C GLY A 51 0.41 -16.45 3.35
N GLY A 52 -0.26 -15.31 3.55
CA GLY A 52 -0.85 -14.90 4.81
C GLY A 52 0.19 -14.60 5.88
N ARG A 53 -0.17 -14.83 7.15
CA ARG A 53 0.76 -14.74 8.30
C ARG A 53 1.02 -16.15 8.85
N PRO A 54 2.28 -16.59 9.02
CA PRO A 54 3.55 -15.85 8.87
C PRO A 54 4.15 -15.99 7.45
N GLY A 55 3.72 -15.15 6.52
CA GLY A 55 4.25 -15.04 5.16
C GLY A 55 4.67 -13.60 4.84
N SER A 56 4.60 -13.26 3.55
CA SER A 56 4.96 -11.94 3.03
C SER A 56 3.81 -11.34 2.23
N ALA A 57 4.03 -10.14 1.73
CA ALA A 57 3.25 -9.53 0.67
C ALA A 57 4.19 -8.87 -0.33
N VAL A 58 3.71 -8.68 -1.56
CA VAL A 58 4.41 -7.86 -2.55
C VAL A 58 3.97 -6.42 -2.39
N TRP A 59 4.97 -5.55 -2.26
CA TRP A 59 4.83 -4.12 -2.11
C TRP A 59 5.38 -3.41 -3.34
N ALA A 60 4.65 -2.44 -3.86
CA ALA A 60 5.24 -1.39 -4.68
C ALA A 60 5.97 -0.44 -3.74
N ARG A 61 7.24 -0.15 -4.03
CA ARG A 61 8.05 0.82 -3.29
C ARG A 61 8.61 1.85 -4.23
N TRP A 62 8.52 3.13 -3.87
CA TRP A 62 9.00 4.19 -4.74
C TRP A 62 9.50 5.42 -3.99
N SER A 63 10.33 6.16 -4.69
CA SER A 63 10.82 7.51 -4.38
C SER A 63 10.79 8.34 -5.66
N GLU A 64 11.34 9.54 -5.62
CA GLU A 64 11.49 10.37 -6.83
C GLU A 64 12.41 9.72 -7.88
N GLU A 65 13.40 8.92 -7.45
CA GLU A 65 14.45 8.40 -8.34
C GLU A 65 14.23 6.94 -8.78
N ARG A 66 13.53 6.15 -7.95
CA ARG A 66 13.38 4.71 -8.18
C ARG A 66 12.02 4.18 -7.79
N ALA A 67 11.60 3.13 -8.50
CA ALA A 67 10.43 2.32 -8.16
C ALA A 67 10.77 0.82 -8.33
N GLU A 68 10.32 0.00 -7.39
CA GLU A 68 10.56 -1.44 -7.37
C GLU A 68 9.37 -2.21 -6.80
N LEU A 69 9.28 -3.51 -7.13
CA LEU A 69 8.41 -4.46 -6.45
C LEU A 69 9.27 -5.28 -5.48
N ALA A 70 8.87 -5.33 -4.21
CA ALA A 70 9.58 -6.06 -3.18
C ALA A 70 8.63 -7.00 -2.44
N SER A 71 9.01 -8.27 -2.34
CA SER A 71 8.36 -9.19 -1.40
C SER A 71 8.93 -8.93 -0.01
N LEU A 72 8.08 -8.46 0.91
CA LEU A 72 8.48 -8.10 2.27
C LEU A 72 7.61 -8.84 3.30
N PRO A 73 8.20 -9.34 4.40
CA PRO A 73 7.45 -10.01 5.45
C PRO A 73 6.50 -9.02 6.13
N TRP A 74 5.38 -9.53 6.63
CA TRP A 74 4.45 -8.73 7.43
C TRP A 74 5.08 -8.24 8.74
N CYS A 75 4.68 -7.05 9.20
CA CYS A 75 5.03 -6.55 10.53
C CYS A 75 4.45 -7.49 11.61
N PRO A 76 5.26 -7.92 12.60
CA PRO A 76 4.80 -8.86 13.62
C PRO A 76 3.95 -8.21 14.72
N ALA A 77 3.88 -6.88 14.75
CA ALA A 77 3.17 -6.14 15.79
C ALA A 77 1.67 -6.41 15.75
N ARG A 78 1.07 -6.43 16.96
CA ARG A 78 -0.37 -6.51 17.18
C ARG A 78 -0.80 -5.39 18.10
N ASP A 79 -2.00 -4.88 17.91
CA ASP A 79 -2.60 -3.87 18.78
C ASP A 79 -3.16 -4.50 20.07
N ALA A 80 -3.81 -3.69 20.92
CA ALA A 80 -4.41 -4.16 22.17
C ALA A 80 -5.60 -5.11 21.99
N ARG A 81 -6.14 -5.22 20.77
CA ARG A 81 -7.23 -6.13 20.38
C ARG A 81 -6.72 -7.36 19.62
N GLU A 82 -5.40 -7.56 19.62
CA GLU A 82 -4.70 -8.61 18.86
C GLU A 82 -4.84 -8.48 17.33
N GLU A 83 -5.23 -7.30 16.82
CA GLU A 83 -5.28 -7.02 15.38
C GLU A 83 -3.86 -6.78 14.86
N ALA A 84 -3.52 -7.46 13.76
CA ALA A 84 -2.16 -7.43 13.23
C ALA A 84 -1.90 -6.16 12.40
N CYS A 85 -0.67 -5.63 12.49
CA CYS A 85 -0.28 -4.45 11.70
C CYS A 85 -0.29 -4.80 10.21
N GLY A 86 -1.05 -4.05 9.41
CA GLY A 86 -1.20 -4.22 7.96
C GLY A 86 0.01 -3.82 7.11
N LEU A 87 1.12 -3.41 7.72
CA LEU A 87 2.33 -2.96 7.02
C LEU A 87 3.45 -4.02 7.00
N PHE A 88 4.47 -3.81 6.17
CA PHE A 88 5.66 -4.67 6.11
C PHE A 88 6.59 -4.50 7.32
N ALA A 89 7.38 -5.51 7.66
CA ALA A 89 8.32 -5.42 8.77
C ALA A 89 9.40 -4.36 8.52
N GLY A 90 9.63 -3.48 9.50
CA GLY A 90 10.58 -2.36 9.37
C GLY A 90 10.00 -1.16 8.62
N HIS A 91 8.67 -1.07 8.50
CA HIS A 91 8.01 0.13 7.99
C HIS A 91 8.42 1.38 8.81
N PRO A 92 8.43 2.58 8.20
CA PRO A 92 8.61 3.85 8.91
C PRO A 92 7.62 4.03 10.07
N PRO A 93 7.87 4.97 11.00
CA PRO A 93 7.11 5.10 12.24
C PRO A 93 5.59 5.13 12.03
N GLY A 94 4.86 4.44 12.91
CA GLY A 94 3.40 4.31 12.86
C GLY A 94 2.96 2.93 12.39
N HIS A 95 2.28 2.17 13.25
CA HIS A 95 1.58 0.97 12.86
C HIS A 95 0.28 1.30 12.12
N SER A 96 -0.27 0.35 11.36
CA SER A 96 -1.46 0.60 10.51
C SER A 96 -2.65 1.17 11.30
N TRP A 97 -2.83 0.77 12.56
CA TRP A 97 -3.91 1.27 13.42
C TRP A 97 -3.68 2.70 13.94
N GLU A 98 -2.47 3.26 13.79
CA GLU A 98 -2.13 4.64 14.16
C GLU A 98 -2.25 5.61 12.98
N ILE A 99 -2.50 5.07 11.79
CA ILE A 99 -2.61 5.80 10.53
C ILE A 99 -4.08 5.93 10.17
N THR A 100 -4.53 7.16 9.98
CA THR A 100 -5.88 7.52 9.61
C THR A 100 -5.89 7.93 8.14
N ASP A 101 -6.68 7.24 7.31
CA ASP A 101 -7.01 7.76 5.99
C ASP A 101 -8.15 8.80 6.15
N PRO A 102 -7.89 10.10 5.87
CA PRO A 102 -8.90 11.14 6.04
C PRO A 102 -10.12 10.97 5.13
N ILE A 103 -9.97 10.30 3.99
CA ILE A 103 -11.07 10.01 3.06
C ILE A 103 -11.95 8.91 3.64
N ASP A 104 -11.35 7.80 4.11
CA ASP A 104 -12.11 6.72 4.74
C ASP A 104 -12.83 7.18 6.02
N GLU A 105 -12.19 8.04 6.82
CA GLU A 105 -12.82 8.64 8.00
C GLU A 105 -14.03 9.50 7.59
N ALA A 106 -13.88 10.34 6.56
CA ALA A 106 -14.96 11.16 6.06
C ALA A 106 -16.13 10.33 5.51
N ILE A 107 -15.84 9.24 4.79
CA ILE A 107 -16.85 8.31 4.28
C ILE A 107 -17.57 7.62 5.45
N THR A 108 -16.82 7.06 6.40
CA THR A 108 -17.37 6.33 7.56
C THR A 108 -18.26 7.24 8.40
N ARG A 109 -17.83 8.49 8.64
CA ARG A 109 -18.63 9.53 9.31
C ARG A 109 -19.89 9.91 8.51
N GLY A 110 -19.77 10.02 7.19
CA GLY A 110 -20.90 10.29 6.30
C GLY A 110 -21.94 9.15 6.24
N LEU A 111 -21.50 7.91 6.48
CA LEU A 111 -22.33 6.71 6.52
C LEU A 111 -22.90 6.39 7.92
N GLY A 112 -22.50 7.14 8.97
CA GLY A 112 -22.98 6.93 10.33
C GLY A 112 -22.49 5.62 10.97
N LEU A 113 -21.32 5.13 10.55
CA LEU A 113 -20.72 3.87 11.03
C LEU A 113 -19.70 4.08 12.16
N VAL A 114 -19.69 5.28 12.77
CA VAL A 114 -18.79 5.68 13.86
C VAL A 114 -19.50 5.64 15.20
#